data_AF-A0A955E9K9-F1
#
_entry.id   AF-A0A955E9K9-F1
#
_cell.length_a   1.000
_cell.length_b   1.000
_cell.length_c   1.000
_cell.angle_alpha   90.00
_cell.angle_beta   90.00
_cell.angle_gamma   90.00
#
_symmetry.space_group_name_H-M   'P 1'
#
loop_
_entity.id
_entity.type
_entity.pdbx_description
1 polymer ?
#
loop_
_entity_poly.entity_id
_entity_poly.type
_entity_poly.pdbx_seq_one_letter_code
_entity_poly.pdbx_strand_id
1 'polypeptide(L)'
;MTATERTITRTTHSESETEQLAAHLARALKPGDCIALHGQLGAGKTRFVRGLAQGLNINPAQVSSPTYVLMQEYTHSESRGGEGAIVHIDAYRLPEGDDLASLGLDAQSLEDAILVVEWAQRIADALPDNRFEITITHANNNERTIVIEPPKDRTIDLSATEHHRCRACNATIKQDSKHFPFCSNRCRMSDLNKWFSGDYKISREIKDADLETTD
;
A
#
# COMPACT_ATOMS: atom_id res chain seq x y z
N MET A 1 29.38 11.02 -15.44
CA MET A 1 27.95 10.63 -15.55
C MET A 1 27.37 10.71 -14.16
N THR A 2 26.68 11.81 -13.85
CA THR A 2 26.08 12.04 -12.52
C THR A 2 24.86 11.14 -12.40
N ALA A 3 24.86 10.25 -11.39
CA ALA A 3 23.71 9.44 -11.05
C ALA A 3 22.53 10.37 -10.72
N THR A 4 21.52 10.39 -11.58
CA THR A 4 20.23 11.00 -11.25
C THR A 4 19.68 10.24 -10.05
N GLU A 5 19.39 10.93 -8.95
CA GLU A 5 18.77 10.34 -7.75
C GLU A 5 17.49 9.57 -8.15
N ARG A 6 17.59 8.24 -8.25
CA ARG A 6 16.45 7.33 -8.47
C ARG A 6 15.68 7.06 -7.18
N THR A 7 16.31 7.36 -6.05
CA THR A 7 15.76 7.21 -4.71
C THR A 7 14.66 8.24 -4.51
N ILE A 8 13.46 7.76 -4.18
CA ILE A 8 12.29 8.59 -3.89
C ILE A 8 12.06 8.57 -2.39
N THR A 9 12.12 9.74 -1.77
CA THR A 9 11.78 9.90 -0.35
C THR A 9 10.39 10.52 -0.21
N ARG A 10 9.58 9.95 0.69
CA ARG A 10 8.25 10.45 1.07
C ARG A 10 8.11 10.43 2.58
N THR A 11 7.44 11.45 3.10
CA THR A 11 6.97 11.45 4.48
C THR A 11 5.48 11.21 4.47
N THR A 12 5.02 10.29 5.31
CA THR A 12 3.59 10.04 5.55
C THR A 12 3.29 10.40 6.99
N HIS A 13 2.11 10.97 7.24
CA HIS A 13 1.67 11.45 8.56
C HIS A 13 0.62 10.54 9.20
N SER A 14 0.19 9.50 8.49
CA SER A 14 -0.77 8.52 8.96
C SER A 14 -0.57 7.14 8.33
N GLU A 15 -1.20 6.13 8.94
CA GLU A 15 -1.25 4.79 8.36
C GLU A 15 -1.96 4.78 7.01
N SER A 16 -3.03 5.59 6.86
CA SER A 16 -3.77 5.71 5.59
C SER A 16 -2.92 6.32 4.48
N GLU A 17 -2.09 7.32 4.76
CA GLU A 17 -1.16 7.88 3.77
C GLU A 17 -0.08 6.87 3.36
N THR A 18 0.35 6.01 4.29
CA THR A 18 1.28 4.92 4.01
C THR A 18 0.65 3.88 3.08
N GLU A 19 -0.59 3.49 3.36
CA GLU A 19 -1.37 2.59 2.50
C GLU A 19 -1.59 3.21 1.10
N GLN A 20 -1.92 4.50 1.02
CA GLN A 20 -2.11 5.21 -0.27
C GLN A 20 -0.82 5.30 -1.09
N LEU A 21 0.32 5.60 -0.45
CA LEU A 21 1.62 5.62 -1.14
C LEU A 21 1.94 4.24 -1.73
N ALA A 22 1.71 3.18 -0.95
CA ALA A 22 1.91 1.82 -1.41
C ALA A 22 0.93 1.45 -2.55
N ALA A 23 -0.35 1.84 -2.43
CA ALA A 23 -1.35 1.62 -3.49
C ALA A 23 -0.98 2.32 -4.81
N HIS A 24 -0.34 3.49 -4.73
CA HIS A 24 0.23 4.16 -5.90
C HIS A 24 1.40 3.41 -6.51
N LEU A 25 2.35 2.95 -5.68
CA LEU A 25 3.47 2.14 -6.15
C LEU A 25 2.99 0.86 -6.84
N ALA A 26 1.95 0.23 -6.30
CA ALA A 26 1.37 -1.00 -6.83
C ALA A 26 0.99 -0.93 -8.32
N ARG A 27 0.56 0.24 -8.81
CA ARG A 27 0.22 0.46 -10.23
C ARG A 27 1.40 0.32 -11.17
N ALA A 28 2.61 0.50 -10.64
CA ALA A 28 3.84 0.35 -11.40
C ALA A 28 4.41 -1.07 -11.31
N LEU A 29 3.85 -1.97 -10.49
CA LEU A 29 4.33 -3.33 -10.30
C LEU A 29 3.77 -4.28 -11.36
N LYS A 30 4.48 -5.39 -11.59
CA LYS A 30 4.08 -6.49 -12.46
C LYS A 30 4.48 -7.84 -11.82
N PRO A 31 3.85 -8.96 -12.21
CA PRO A 31 4.36 -10.30 -11.89
C PRO A 31 5.87 -10.40 -12.19
N GLY A 32 6.61 -11.06 -11.29
CA GLY A 32 8.08 -11.12 -11.33
C GLY A 32 8.77 -10.02 -10.51
N ASP A 33 8.04 -9.01 -10.03
CA ASP A 33 8.65 -7.96 -9.21
C ASP A 33 8.85 -8.44 -7.76
N CYS A 34 10.03 -8.12 -7.22
CA CYS A 34 10.36 -8.32 -5.81
C CYS A 34 10.45 -6.98 -5.08
N ILE A 35 9.86 -6.91 -3.88
CA ILE A 35 9.97 -5.80 -2.95
C ILE A 35 10.63 -6.29 -1.67
N ALA A 36 11.81 -5.76 -1.38
CA ALA A 36 12.48 -5.91 -0.10
C ALA A 36 12.04 -4.78 0.85
N LEU A 37 11.35 -5.15 1.94
CA LEU A 37 10.86 -4.22 2.95
C LEU A 37 11.75 -4.22 4.20
N HIS A 38 12.33 -3.06 4.47
CA HIS A 38 13.18 -2.79 5.63
C HIS A 38 12.51 -1.81 6.59
N GLY A 39 12.78 -2.00 7.87
CA GLY A 39 12.29 -1.12 8.92
C GLY A 39 12.18 -1.83 10.25
N GLN A 40 12.22 -1.07 11.34
CA GLN A 40 12.10 -1.58 12.70
C GLN A 40 10.71 -2.24 12.95
N LEU A 41 10.57 -2.94 14.08
CA LEU A 41 9.28 -3.45 14.52
C LEU A 41 8.30 -2.27 14.70
N GLY A 42 7.09 -2.39 14.16
CA GLY A 42 6.10 -1.30 14.23
C GLY A 42 6.32 -0.15 13.23
N ALA A 43 7.33 -0.23 12.35
CA ALA A 43 7.58 0.79 11.33
C ALA A 43 6.41 0.96 10.33
N GLY A 44 5.56 -0.06 10.17
CA GLY A 44 4.43 -0.04 9.24
C GLY A 44 4.65 -0.85 7.96
N LYS A 45 5.58 -1.81 7.97
CA LYS A 45 5.83 -2.73 6.84
C LYS A 45 4.56 -3.47 6.39
N THR A 46 3.85 -4.13 7.29
CA THR A 46 2.58 -4.80 6.97
C THR A 46 1.48 -3.82 6.50
N ARG A 47 1.46 -2.59 7.04
CA ARG A 47 0.57 -1.52 6.52
C ARG A 47 0.90 -1.15 5.08
N PHE A 48 2.18 -1.11 4.73
CA PHE A 48 2.61 -0.93 3.35
C PHE A 48 2.10 -2.07 2.44
N VAL A 49 2.20 -3.33 2.88
CA VAL A 49 1.67 -4.48 2.12
C VAL A 49 0.15 -4.40 1.94
N ARG A 50 -0.60 -3.97 2.95
CA ARG A 50 -2.05 -3.71 2.83
C ARG A 50 -2.36 -2.70 1.74
N GLY A 51 -1.60 -1.61 1.68
CA GLY A 51 -1.72 -0.62 0.61
C GLY A 51 -1.39 -1.17 -0.77
N LEU A 52 -0.34 -2.01 -0.88
CA LEU A 52 -0.04 -2.72 -2.13
C LEU A 52 -1.23 -3.55 -2.60
N ALA A 53 -1.80 -4.37 -1.71
CA ALA A 53 -2.98 -5.19 -2.00
C ALA A 53 -4.15 -4.32 -2.48
N GLN A 54 -4.42 -3.20 -1.81
CA GLN A 54 -5.45 -2.27 -2.24
C GLN A 54 -5.19 -1.72 -3.66
N GLY A 55 -3.97 -1.29 -3.97
CA GLY A 55 -3.62 -0.76 -5.28
C GLY A 55 -3.67 -1.80 -6.41
N LEU A 56 -3.48 -3.08 -6.07
CA LEU A 56 -3.66 -4.21 -6.96
C LEU A 56 -5.11 -4.72 -7.00
N ASN A 57 -6.09 -4.08 -6.34
CA ASN A 57 -7.48 -4.57 -6.25
C ASN A 57 -7.62 -5.96 -5.59
N ILE A 58 -6.72 -6.27 -4.64
CA ILE A 58 -6.82 -7.39 -3.71
C ILE A 58 -7.48 -6.86 -2.42
N ASN A 59 -8.30 -7.66 -1.75
CA ASN A 59 -9.00 -7.22 -0.55
C ASN A 59 -7.99 -6.96 0.60
N PRO A 60 -7.77 -5.70 1.03
CA PRO A 60 -6.76 -5.38 2.05
C PRO A 60 -7.13 -5.92 3.44
N ALA A 61 -8.40 -6.31 3.67
CA ALA A 61 -8.83 -6.94 4.91
C ALA A 61 -8.26 -8.36 5.10
N GLN A 62 -7.79 -9.00 4.03
CA GLN A 62 -7.15 -10.32 4.09
C GLN A 62 -5.67 -10.23 4.47
N VAL A 63 -5.05 -9.07 4.32
CA VAL A 63 -3.62 -8.91 4.56
C VAL A 63 -3.33 -8.78 6.06
N SER A 64 -2.50 -9.69 6.54
CA SER A 64 -2.03 -9.74 7.92
C SER A 64 -0.55 -10.06 7.95
N SER A 65 0.16 -9.72 9.03
CA SER A 65 1.59 -10.06 9.11
C SER A 65 1.72 -11.60 9.15
N PRO A 66 2.43 -12.24 8.20
CA PRO A 66 2.56 -13.69 8.14
C PRO A 66 3.56 -14.21 9.18
N THR A 67 3.69 -13.53 10.31
CA THR A 67 4.73 -13.79 11.31
C THR A 67 4.74 -15.23 11.83
N TYR A 68 3.59 -15.93 11.90
CA TYR A 68 3.54 -17.33 12.35
C TYR A 68 3.51 -18.36 11.22
N VAL A 69 3.02 -17.98 10.05
CA VAL A 69 2.90 -18.87 8.88
C VAL A 69 4.09 -18.70 7.92
N LEU A 70 4.96 -17.73 8.19
CA LEU A 70 6.14 -17.28 7.44
C LEU A 70 5.83 -16.70 6.06
N MET A 71 4.82 -17.24 5.36
CA MET A 71 4.39 -16.85 4.02
C MET A 71 2.86 -16.85 3.92
N GLN A 72 2.30 -15.86 3.22
CA GLN A 72 0.88 -15.83 2.80
C GLN A 72 0.77 -15.36 1.36
N GLU A 73 -0.18 -15.94 0.63
CA GLU A 73 -0.54 -15.51 -0.71
C GLU A 73 -1.88 -14.76 -0.68
N TYR A 74 -1.94 -13.64 -1.38
CA TYR A 74 -3.16 -12.85 -1.54
C TYR A 74 -3.50 -12.70 -3.02
N THR A 75 -4.72 -13.10 -3.38
CA THR A 75 -5.22 -13.11 -4.76
C THR A 75 -6.52 -12.33 -4.87
N HIS A 76 -6.96 -11.99 -6.09
CA HIS A 76 -8.28 -11.42 -6.27
C HIS A 76 -9.37 -12.48 -6.04
N SER A 77 -10.53 -12.05 -5.54
CA SER A 77 -11.67 -12.96 -5.31
C SER A 77 -12.15 -13.68 -6.59
N GLU A 78 -11.92 -13.09 -7.76
CA GLU A 78 -12.34 -13.59 -9.06
C GLU A 78 -11.22 -14.34 -9.82
N SER A 79 -9.95 -14.24 -9.39
CA SER A 79 -8.80 -14.83 -10.08
C SER A 79 -8.38 -16.13 -9.40
N ARG A 80 -8.49 -17.27 -10.11
CA ARG A 80 -7.95 -18.57 -9.66
C ARG A 80 -6.54 -18.87 -10.19
N GLY A 81 -5.88 -17.88 -10.80
CA GLY A 81 -4.76 -18.11 -11.74
C GLY A 81 -3.38 -17.57 -11.33
N GLY A 82 -3.16 -17.11 -10.09
CA GLY A 82 -1.83 -16.71 -9.59
C GLY A 82 -1.23 -15.42 -10.18
N GLU A 83 -1.53 -15.07 -11.43
CA GLU A 83 -1.03 -13.86 -12.08
C GLU A 83 -1.45 -12.60 -11.31
N GLY A 84 -0.47 -11.85 -10.83
CA GLY A 84 -0.69 -10.60 -10.09
C GLY A 84 -1.02 -10.79 -8.61
N ALA A 85 -0.87 -12.00 -8.07
CA ALA A 85 -0.93 -12.27 -6.63
C ALA A 85 0.19 -11.54 -5.87
N ILE A 86 -0.03 -11.27 -4.58
CA ILE A 86 1.04 -10.92 -3.65
C ILE A 86 1.45 -12.18 -2.89
N VAL A 87 2.73 -12.54 -2.95
CA VAL A 87 3.36 -13.49 -2.03
C VAL A 87 4.07 -12.67 -0.95
N HIS A 88 3.52 -12.67 0.26
CA HIS A 88 4.02 -11.90 1.39
C HIS A 88 4.77 -12.80 2.36
N ILE A 89 6.05 -12.50 2.60
CA ILE A 89 6.93 -13.24 3.49
C ILE A 89 7.37 -12.34 4.65
N ASP A 90 7.41 -12.89 5.86
CA ASP A 90 8.04 -12.27 7.03
C ASP A 90 9.27 -13.07 7.44
N ALA A 91 10.45 -12.62 6.97
CA ALA A 91 11.71 -13.31 7.19
C ALA A 91 12.23 -13.16 8.64
N TYR A 92 11.57 -12.35 9.50
CA TYR A 92 12.00 -12.13 10.89
C TYR A 92 12.13 -13.43 11.68
N ARG A 93 11.20 -14.36 11.45
CA ARG A 93 11.14 -15.66 12.16
C ARG A 93 11.70 -16.83 11.37
N LEU A 94 12.22 -16.57 10.18
CA LEU A 94 12.82 -17.61 9.37
C LEU A 94 14.10 -18.12 10.08
N PRO A 95 14.23 -19.46 10.29
CA PRO A 95 15.44 -20.05 10.84
C PRO A 95 16.69 -19.66 10.06
N GLU A 96 17.84 -19.66 10.73
CA GLU A 96 19.10 -19.39 10.03
C GLU A 96 19.38 -20.47 8.98
N GLY A 97 19.70 -20.05 7.76
CA GLY A 97 19.95 -20.93 6.63
C GLY A 97 18.71 -21.29 5.80
N ASP A 98 17.51 -20.99 6.29
CA ASP A 98 16.29 -21.08 5.48
C ASP A 98 16.14 -19.87 4.56
N ASP A 99 15.61 -20.10 3.36
CA ASP A 99 15.40 -19.10 2.32
C ASP A 99 14.03 -19.25 1.62
N LEU A 100 13.87 -18.61 0.45
CA LEU A 100 12.66 -18.72 -0.35
C LEU A 100 12.36 -20.17 -0.78
N ALA A 101 13.39 -20.95 -1.11
CA ALA A 101 13.23 -22.34 -1.52
C ALA A 101 12.80 -23.23 -0.35
N SER A 102 13.29 -22.96 0.87
CA SER A 102 12.78 -23.61 2.10
C SER A 102 11.28 -23.40 2.31
N LEU A 103 10.72 -22.28 1.81
CA LEU A 103 9.29 -21.97 1.87
C LEU A 103 8.49 -22.58 0.70
N GLY A 104 9.14 -23.34 -0.19
CA GLY A 104 8.51 -23.98 -1.34
C GLY A 104 8.28 -23.05 -2.53
N LEU A 105 8.91 -21.87 -2.55
CA LEU A 105 8.86 -20.97 -3.71
C LEU A 105 9.91 -21.39 -4.73
N ASP A 106 9.45 -21.84 -5.89
CA ASP A 106 10.28 -22.12 -7.05
C ASP A 106 10.37 -20.91 -7.99
N ALA A 107 11.21 -21.04 -9.03
CA ALA A 107 11.42 -19.97 -9.99
C ALA A 107 10.12 -19.54 -10.70
N GLN A 108 9.21 -20.48 -10.96
CA GLN A 108 7.94 -20.18 -11.60
C GLN A 108 7.04 -19.34 -10.68
N SER A 109 6.95 -19.71 -9.40
CA SER A 109 6.19 -18.96 -8.39
C SER A 109 6.68 -17.50 -8.28
N LEU A 110 7.99 -17.29 -8.45
CA LEU A 110 8.59 -15.95 -8.43
C LEU A 110 8.25 -15.12 -9.67
N GLU A 111 8.01 -15.76 -10.82
CA GLU A 111 7.64 -15.08 -12.07
C GLU A 111 6.15 -14.71 -12.14
N ASP A 112 5.29 -15.53 -11.54
CA ASP A 112 3.83 -15.37 -11.63
C ASP A 112 3.24 -14.36 -10.62
N ALA A 113 4.00 -14.04 -9.56
CA ALA A 113 3.53 -13.20 -8.46
C ALA A 113 4.40 -11.96 -8.22
N ILE A 114 3.90 -11.05 -7.39
CA ILE A 114 4.67 -9.95 -6.79
C ILE A 114 5.14 -10.43 -5.42
N LEU A 115 6.45 -10.59 -5.27
CA LEU A 115 7.07 -11.02 -4.03
C LEU A 115 7.29 -9.82 -3.11
N VAL A 116 6.83 -9.91 -1.86
CA VAL A 116 7.00 -8.87 -0.84
C VAL A 116 7.61 -9.48 0.41
N VAL A 117 8.85 -9.11 0.73
CA VAL A 117 9.62 -9.71 1.83
C VAL A 117 9.88 -8.68 2.93
N GLU A 118 9.23 -8.84 4.07
CA GLU A 118 9.57 -8.11 5.29
C GLU A 118 10.86 -8.67 5.90
N TRP A 119 11.70 -7.78 6.46
CA TRP A 119 13.00 -8.14 7.04
C TRP A 119 13.94 -8.80 6.03
N ALA A 120 13.84 -8.36 4.77
CA ALA A 120 14.57 -8.87 3.62
C ALA A 120 16.08 -9.03 3.84
N GLN A 121 16.69 -8.23 4.72
CA GLN A 121 18.12 -8.35 5.06
C GLN A 121 18.50 -9.72 5.64
N ARG A 122 17.55 -10.50 6.17
CA ARG A 122 17.82 -11.85 6.71
C ARG A 122 18.03 -12.90 5.62
N ILE A 123 17.53 -12.65 4.41
CA ILE A 123 17.63 -13.56 3.26
C ILE A 123 18.11 -12.83 2.00
N ALA A 124 18.87 -11.74 2.17
CA ALA A 124 19.25 -10.84 1.08
C ALA A 124 19.94 -11.57 -0.09
N ASP A 125 20.77 -12.58 0.23
CA ASP A 125 21.51 -13.38 -0.76
C ASP A 125 20.61 -14.30 -1.59
N ALA A 126 19.40 -14.60 -1.11
CA ALA A 126 18.41 -15.42 -1.81
C ALA A 126 17.38 -14.57 -2.60
N LEU A 127 17.42 -13.24 -2.49
CA LEU A 127 16.50 -12.36 -3.20
C LEU A 127 17.06 -11.97 -4.59
N PRO A 128 16.19 -11.73 -5.59
CA PRO A 128 16.63 -11.24 -6.90
C PRO A 128 17.40 -9.92 -6.80
N ASP A 129 18.48 -9.76 -7.56
CA ASP A 129 19.26 -8.51 -7.63
C ASP A 129 18.44 -7.31 -8.12
N ASN A 130 17.52 -7.55 -9.06
CA ASN A 130 16.68 -6.52 -9.65
C ASN A 130 15.35 -6.42 -8.88
N ARG A 131 15.34 -5.64 -7.80
CA ARG A 131 14.20 -5.50 -6.89
C ARG A 131 13.99 -4.07 -6.45
N PHE A 132 12.82 -3.79 -5.90
CA PHE A 132 12.57 -2.55 -5.16
C PHE A 132 13.12 -2.70 -3.75
N GLU A 133 13.92 -1.71 -3.32
CA GLU A 133 14.32 -1.57 -1.92
C GLU A 133 13.44 -0.50 -1.27
N ILE A 134 12.73 -0.87 -0.21
CA ILE A 134 11.83 0.04 0.50
C ILE A 134 12.19 0.06 1.97
N THR A 135 12.66 1.21 2.44
CA THR A 135 12.99 1.42 3.85
C THR A 135 11.96 2.32 4.51
N ILE A 136 11.36 1.85 5.60
CA ILE A 136 10.38 2.59 6.41
C ILE A 136 10.99 2.88 7.78
N THR A 137 11.13 4.17 8.13
CA THR A 137 11.67 4.62 9.42
C THR A 137 10.67 5.50 10.16
N HIS A 138 10.72 5.44 11.49
CA HIS A 138 10.00 6.38 12.35
C HIS A 138 10.63 7.78 12.24
N ALA A 139 9.82 8.80 11.97
CA ALA A 139 10.27 10.18 11.97
C ALA A 139 9.92 10.88 13.31
N ASN A 140 8.63 11.13 13.56
CA ASN A 140 8.09 11.69 14.81
C ASN A 140 6.61 11.30 14.99
N ASN A 141 6.14 11.02 16.21
CA ASN A 141 4.75 10.62 16.48
C ASN A 141 4.25 9.50 15.52
N ASN A 142 3.24 9.81 14.70
CA ASN A 142 2.64 8.92 13.69
C ASN A 142 3.29 9.04 12.30
N GLU A 143 4.34 9.84 12.15
CA GLU A 143 5.00 10.06 10.87
C GLU A 143 5.97 8.93 10.53
N ARG A 144 6.05 8.60 9.24
CA ARG A 144 7.04 7.68 8.68
C ARG A 144 7.79 8.35 7.55
N THR A 145 9.09 8.10 7.49
CA THR A 145 9.86 8.38 6.28
C THR A 145 9.99 7.08 5.50
N ILE A 146 9.59 7.10 4.24
CA ILE A 146 9.60 5.97 3.32
C ILE A 146 10.56 6.32 2.19
N VAL A 147 11.62 5.53 2.07
CA VAL A 147 12.62 5.63 1.02
C VAL A 147 12.38 4.46 0.06
N ILE A 148 12.16 4.77 -1.21
CA ILE A 148 11.89 3.79 -2.27
C ILE A 148 13.01 3.90 -3.29
N GLU A 149 13.70 2.79 -3.52
CA GLU A 149 14.71 2.67 -4.56
C GLU A 149 14.22 1.64 -5.58
N PRO A 150 13.82 2.08 -6.77
CA PRO A 150 13.39 1.15 -7.81
C PRO A 150 14.58 0.36 -8.38
N PRO A 151 14.32 -0.80 -9.01
CA PRO A 151 15.33 -1.55 -9.72
C PRO A 151 16.05 -0.70 -10.78
N LYS A 152 17.32 -1.02 -11.08
CA LYS A 152 18.24 -0.14 -11.86
C LYS A 152 17.72 0.20 -13.26
N ASP A 153 16.94 -0.71 -13.85
CA ASP A 153 16.36 -0.62 -15.18
C ASP A 153 14.97 0.05 -15.20
N ARG A 154 14.43 0.42 -14.03
CA ARG A 154 13.07 0.94 -13.90
C ARG A 154 13.04 2.38 -13.42
N THR A 155 12.20 3.18 -14.05
CA THR A 155 11.86 4.52 -13.59
C THR A 155 10.41 4.50 -13.17
N ILE A 156 10.12 4.98 -11.96
CA ILE A 156 8.76 5.09 -11.45
C ILE A 156 8.43 6.56 -11.18
N ASP A 157 7.21 6.95 -11.50
CA ASP A 157 6.69 8.27 -11.19
C ASP A 157 5.69 8.17 -10.04
N LEU A 158 6.16 8.52 -8.83
CA LEU A 158 5.33 8.67 -7.64
C LEU A 158 5.02 10.15 -7.34
N SER A 159 5.15 11.03 -8.33
CA SER A 159 4.78 12.46 -8.23
C SER A 159 3.29 12.70 -8.53
N ALA A 160 2.62 11.74 -9.18
CA ALA A 160 1.19 11.77 -9.39
C ALA A 160 0.47 11.63 -8.04
N THR A 161 0.09 12.77 -7.45
CA THR A 161 -0.92 12.82 -6.41
C THR A 161 -2.22 12.34 -7.01
N GLU A 162 -2.93 11.47 -6.29
CA GLU A 162 -4.26 11.06 -6.68
C GLU A 162 -5.10 12.35 -6.69
N HIS A 163 -5.57 12.77 -7.86
CA HIS A 163 -6.28 14.04 -7.98
C HIS A 163 -7.69 13.85 -7.42
N HIS A 164 -7.85 14.02 -6.11
CA HIS A 164 -9.17 14.03 -5.50
C HIS A 164 -9.92 15.25 -5.97
N ARG A 165 -11.16 15.09 -6.44
CA ARG A 165 -11.97 16.23 -6.87
C ARG A 165 -12.94 16.64 -5.79
N CYS A 166 -13.00 17.93 -5.51
CA CYS A 166 -13.97 18.49 -4.59
C CYS A 166 -15.38 18.24 -5.10
N ARG A 167 -16.21 17.54 -4.31
CA ARG A 167 -17.61 17.27 -4.70
C ARG A 167 -18.46 18.53 -4.93
N ALA A 168 -18.09 19.64 -4.29
CA ALA A 168 -18.83 20.90 -4.39
C ALA A 168 -18.43 21.76 -5.61
N CYS A 169 -17.14 21.81 -5.96
CA CYS A 169 -16.61 22.75 -6.97
C CYS A 169 -15.70 22.11 -8.02
N ASN A 170 -15.46 20.80 -7.94
CA ASN A 170 -14.64 20.01 -8.86
C ASN A 170 -13.13 20.35 -8.88
N ALA A 171 -12.66 21.22 -7.97
CA ALA A 171 -11.24 21.54 -7.82
C ALA A 171 -10.43 20.32 -7.38
N THR A 172 -9.18 20.22 -7.84
CA THR A 172 -8.23 19.21 -7.36
C THR A 172 -7.87 19.48 -5.90
N ILE A 173 -7.89 18.44 -5.08
CA ILE A 173 -7.59 18.46 -3.66
C ILE A 173 -6.51 17.42 -3.38
N LYS A 174 -5.59 17.77 -2.49
CA LYS A 174 -4.63 16.82 -1.93
C LYS A 174 -5.25 16.07 -0.76
N GLN A 175 -4.99 14.77 -0.63
CA GLN A 175 -5.53 13.90 0.43
C GLN A 175 -5.21 14.41 1.85
N ASP A 176 -4.06 15.05 2.03
CA ASP A 176 -3.56 15.63 3.28
C ASP A 176 -4.19 17.00 3.64
N SER A 177 -5.09 17.51 2.81
CA SER A 177 -5.77 18.79 3.07
C SER A 177 -6.61 18.72 4.36
N LYS A 178 -6.46 19.74 5.23
CA LYS A 178 -7.30 19.95 6.43
C LYS A 178 -8.81 19.90 6.14
N HIS A 179 -9.21 20.16 4.89
CA HIS A 179 -10.60 20.22 4.48
C HIS A 179 -11.06 19.01 3.67
N PHE A 180 -10.21 17.99 3.47
CA PHE A 180 -10.55 16.77 2.75
C PHE A 180 -11.88 16.16 3.27
N PRO A 181 -12.81 15.72 2.39
CA PRO A 181 -12.71 15.59 0.92
C PRO A 181 -13.09 16.86 0.14
N PHE A 182 -13.03 18.05 0.76
CA PHE A 182 -13.33 19.34 0.13
C PHE A 182 -12.07 20.24 0.03
N CYS A 183 -12.08 21.19 -0.90
CA CYS A 183 -10.97 22.13 -1.04
C CYS A 183 -11.00 23.26 0.01
N SER A 184 -12.12 23.45 0.71
CA SER A 184 -12.29 24.48 1.73
C SER A 184 -13.46 24.18 2.66
N ASN A 185 -13.49 24.82 3.83
CA ASN A 185 -14.66 24.75 4.73
C ASN A 185 -15.94 25.29 4.07
N ARG A 186 -15.81 26.29 3.19
CA ARG A 186 -16.93 26.84 2.41
C ARG A 186 -17.56 25.78 1.50
N CYS A 187 -16.73 24.98 0.81
CA CYS A 187 -17.21 23.90 -0.05
C CYS A 187 -17.91 22.78 0.75
N ARG A 188 -17.41 22.47 1.96
CA ARG A 188 -18.06 21.53 2.88
C ARG A 188 -19.45 22.02 3.31
N MET A 189 -19.54 23.28 3.72
CA MET A 189 -20.83 23.89 4.11
C MET A 189 -21.80 23.96 2.93
N SER A 190 -21.32 24.23 1.72
CA SER A 190 -22.16 24.26 0.51
C SER A 190 -22.74 22.88 0.16
N ASP A 191 -21.99 21.80 0.36
CA ASP A 191 -22.47 20.44 0.13
C ASP A 191 -23.49 20.01 1.20
N LEU A 192 -23.23 20.36 2.47
CA LEU A 192 -24.18 20.19 3.57
C LEU A 192 -25.49 20.95 3.32
N ASN A 193 -25.44 22.17 2.82
CA ASN A 193 -26.65 22.94 2.50
C ASN A 193 -27.49 22.29 1.39
N LYS A 194 -26.87 21.63 0.40
CA LYS A 194 -27.58 20.85 -0.62
C LYS A 194 -28.32 19.65 -0.01
N TRP A 195 -27.79 19.09 1.08
CA TRP A 195 -28.44 18.03 1.84
C TRP A 195 -29.68 18.55 2.59
N PHE A 196 -29.57 19.73 3.23
CA PHE A 196 -30.69 20.37 3.91
C PHE A 196 -31.77 20.94 2.96
N SER A 197 -31.41 21.35 1.73
CA SER A 197 -32.37 21.87 0.74
C SER A 197 -33.18 20.78 0.04
N GLY A 198 -32.90 19.50 0.32
CA GLY A 198 -33.61 18.37 -0.30
C GLY A 198 -33.12 18.01 -1.70
N ASP A 199 -31.97 18.52 -2.14
CA ASP A 199 -31.39 18.18 -3.45
C ASP A 199 -30.77 16.78 -3.49
N TYR A 200 -30.55 16.16 -2.32
CA TYR A 200 -30.11 14.76 -2.22
C TYR A 200 -31.30 13.82 -2.07
N LYS A 201 -31.49 12.95 -3.06
CA LYS A 201 -32.48 11.87 -2.99
C LYS A 201 -31.90 10.70 -2.22
N ILE A 202 -32.37 10.46 -1.00
CA ILE A 202 -32.03 9.28 -0.21
C ILE A 202 -32.56 8.05 -0.97
N SER A 203 -31.67 7.17 -1.40
CA SER A 203 -32.01 6.03 -2.27
C SER A 203 -32.81 4.93 -1.56
N ARG A 204 -32.71 4.85 -0.22
CA ARG A 204 -33.53 4.01 0.64
C ARG A 204 -33.63 4.62 2.04
N GLU A 205 -34.77 4.47 2.69
CA GLU A 205 -34.91 4.87 4.09
C GLU A 205 -33.85 4.19 4.98
N ILE A 206 -33.28 4.98 5.89
CA ILE A 206 -32.34 4.51 6.92
C ILE A 206 -33.17 3.74 7.94
N LYS A 207 -32.81 2.48 8.20
CA LYS A 207 -33.48 1.63 9.20
C LYS A 207 -32.74 1.72 10.53
N ASP A 208 -33.42 1.41 11.63
CA ASP A 208 -32.79 1.42 12.97
C ASP A 208 -31.53 0.54 13.05
N ALA A 209 -31.49 -0.56 12.29
CA ALA A 209 -30.30 -1.42 12.17
C ALA A 209 -29.09 -0.75 11.48
N ASP A 210 -29.30 0.31 10.68
CA ASP A 210 -28.21 1.09 10.06
C ASP A 210 -27.59 2.08 11.07
N LEU A 211 -28.20 2.27 12.26
CA LEU A 211 -27.77 3.24 13.30
C LEU A 211 -27.05 2.59 14.49
N GLU A 212 -26.99 1.26 14.55
CA GLU A 212 -26.23 0.55 15.59
C GLU A 212 -24.73 0.65 15.28
N THR A 213 -24.07 1.67 15.84
CA THR A 213 -22.61 1.70 15.91
C THR A 213 -22.16 0.63 16.92
N THR A 214 -21.38 -0.34 16.44
CA THR A 214 -20.66 -1.26 17.32
C THR A 214 -19.60 -0.45 18.06
N ASP A 215 -19.83 -0.24 19.35
CA ASP A 215 -18.84 0.29 20.31
C ASP A 215 -17.66 -0.68 20.49
#